data_AF-A0AAP8NJL3-F1
#
_entry.id   AF-A0AAP8NJL3-F1
#
_cell.length_a   1.000
_cell.length_b   1.000
_cell.length_c   1.000
_cell.angle_alpha   90.00
_cell.angle_beta   90.00
_cell.angle_gamma   90.00
#
_symmetry.space_group_name_H-M   'P 1'
#
loop_
_entity.id
_entity.type
_entity.pdbx_description
1 polymer ?
#
loop_
_entity_poly.entity_id
_entity_poly.type
_entity_poly.pdbx_seq_one_letter_code
_entity_poly.pdbx_strand_id
1 'polypeptide(L)'
;MSDANNIIFTGQLFADGLPLVLNYQVMEQRLKQPRITTGQRLNAEISLNDEISSPIVTLADHDDAEPLLLEFVPDYQGRYALNVKTAGRYFNWQLRLDQSTRHLLAAKSGGSYFELETYAGKLKSFGDLPSNPVSVALFSVEKKMRLFQHETKEGLTYFLDKNPNDTGHNAYNPSSVSFVLRSNPSLLSAVA
;
A
#
# COMPACT_ATOMS: atom_id res chain seq x y z
N MET A 1 5.65 20.16 -27.64
CA MET A 1 6.17 19.61 -26.38
C MET A 1 5.33 18.37 -26.12
N SER A 2 5.94 17.19 -26.15
CA SER A 2 5.24 15.91 -26.28
C SER A 2 4.52 15.49 -24.99
N ASP A 3 3.23 15.15 -25.12
CA ASP A 3 2.32 14.59 -24.10
C ASP A 3 2.70 13.17 -23.62
N ALA A 4 3.98 12.82 -23.58
CA ALA A 4 4.46 11.44 -23.49
C ALA A 4 4.34 10.77 -22.09
N ASN A 5 3.81 11.44 -21.07
CA ASN A 5 4.22 11.15 -19.69
C ASN A 5 3.11 10.79 -18.67
N ASN A 6 1.87 10.54 -19.11
CA ASN A 6 0.80 10.04 -18.23
C ASN A 6 0.40 8.61 -18.60
N ILE A 7 1.30 7.65 -18.33
CA ILE A 7 1.05 6.23 -18.61
C ILE A 7 0.46 5.55 -17.38
N ILE A 8 -0.67 4.87 -17.56
CA ILE A 8 -1.21 3.93 -16.56
C ILE A 8 -0.31 2.69 -16.54
N PHE A 9 0.20 2.35 -15.37
CA PHE A 9 1.00 1.14 -15.17
C PHE A 9 0.49 0.35 -13.97
N THR A 10 0.86 -0.92 -13.92
CA THR A 10 0.58 -1.75 -12.74
C THR A 10 1.87 -2.02 -11.98
N GLY A 11 1.75 -2.32 -10.70
CA GLY A 11 2.91 -2.66 -9.88
C GLY A 11 2.51 -3.20 -8.53
N GLN A 12 3.50 -3.72 -7.84
CA GLN A 12 3.38 -4.26 -6.49
C GLN A 12 4.35 -3.51 -5.59
N LEU A 13 3.92 -3.30 -4.35
CA LEU A 13 4.72 -2.64 -3.33
C LEU A 13 5.13 -3.66 -2.27
N PHE A 14 6.36 -3.52 -1.81
CA PHE A 14 6.94 -4.34 -0.75
C PHE A 14 7.56 -3.42 0.30
N ALA A 15 7.51 -3.79 1.57
CA ALA A 15 8.25 -3.13 2.64
C ALA A 15 8.87 -4.19 3.55
N ASP A 16 10.09 -3.95 4.02
CA ASP A 16 10.87 -4.90 4.83
C ASP A 16 10.98 -6.32 4.23
N GLY A 17 11.02 -6.41 2.89
CA GLY A 17 11.08 -7.67 2.16
C GLY A 17 9.75 -8.42 2.02
N LEU A 18 8.67 -7.90 2.61
CA LEU A 18 7.34 -8.50 2.59
C LEU A 18 6.40 -7.75 1.63
N PRO A 19 5.51 -8.44 0.92
CA PRO A 19 4.53 -7.79 0.06
C PRO A 19 3.47 -7.05 0.88
N LEU A 20 3.01 -5.93 0.33
CA LEU A 20 1.78 -5.30 0.78
C LEU A 20 0.59 -6.16 0.35
N VAL A 21 -0.37 -6.34 1.26
CA VAL A 21 -1.60 -7.10 1.07
C VAL A 21 -2.75 -6.38 1.80
N LEU A 22 -3.98 -6.79 1.55
CA LEU A 22 -5.13 -6.38 2.36
C LEU A 22 -5.24 -7.28 3.59
N ASN A 23 -5.64 -6.73 4.73
CA ASN A 23 -5.80 -7.46 5.98
C ASN A 23 -6.77 -8.64 5.84
N TYR A 24 -7.82 -8.49 5.02
CA TYR A 24 -8.67 -9.59 4.57
C TYR A 24 -7.87 -10.81 4.07
N GLN A 25 -6.89 -10.62 3.20
CA GLN A 25 -6.07 -11.71 2.65
C GLN A 25 -5.24 -12.38 3.74
N VAL A 26 -4.66 -11.59 4.65
CA VAL A 26 -3.89 -12.12 5.79
C VAL A 26 -4.77 -13.00 6.68
N MET A 27 -5.96 -12.52 7.03
CA MET A 27 -6.87 -13.28 7.89
C MET A 27 -7.37 -14.56 7.21
N GLU A 28 -7.66 -14.54 5.91
CA GLU A 28 -8.01 -15.76 5.16
C GLU A 28 -6.88 -16.79 5.18
N GLN A 29 -5.62 -16.34 5.05
CA GLN A 29 -4.47 -17.25 5.11
C GLN A 29 -4.25 -17.80 6.52
N ARG A 30 -4.35 -16.96 7.55
CA ARG A 30 -4.25 -17.40 8.96
C ARG A 30 -5.29 -18.47 9.29
N LEU A 31 -6.52 -18.34 8.78
CA LEU A 31 -7.58 -19.36 8.98
C LEU A 31 -7.28 -20.71 8.31
N LYS A 32 -6.46 -20.74 7.26
CA LYS A 32 -6.02 -21.98 6.59
C LYS A 32 -4.87 -22.67 7.34
N GLN A 33 -4.22 -21.99 8.28
CA GLN A 33 -3.10 -22.56 9.01
C GLN A 33 -3.59 -23.70 9.94
N PRO A 34 -2.91 -24.87 9.92
CA PRO A 34 -3.34 -26.04 10.68
C PRO A 34 -3.17 -25.88 12.20
N ARG A 35 -2.32 -24.95 12.65
CA ARG A 35 -1.94 -24.77 14.06
C ARG A 35 -2.21 -23.35 14.53
N ILE A 36 -3.49 -23.00 14.64
CA ILE A 36 -3.95 -21.76 15.30
C ILE A 36 -4.80 -22.11 16.52
N THR A 37 -4.71 -21.26 17.55
CA THR A 37 -5.59 -21.37 18.72
C THR A 37 -7.02 -20.95 18.38
N THR A 38 -8.00 -21.39 19.17
CA THR A 38 -9.39 -20.95 19.03
C THR A 38 -9.52 -19.42 19.11
N GLY A 39 -8.76 -18.77 20.00
CA GLY A 39 -8.78 -17.31 20.12
C GLY A 39 -8.27 -16.60 18.86
N GLN A 40 -7.17 -17.09 18.27
CA GLN A 40 -6.65 -16.55 17.01
C GLN A 40 -7.64 -16.74 15.86
N ARG A 41 -8.31 -17.91 15.80
CA ARG A 41 -9.35 -18.18 14.80
C ARG A 41 -10.50 -17.19 14.91
N LEU A 42 -11.05 -17.01 16.11
CA LEU A 42 -12.16 -16.08 16.35
C LEU A 42 -11.76 -14.63 16.02
N ASN A 43 -10.56 -14.21 16.39
CA ASN A 43 -10.07 -12.87 16.06
C ASN A 43 -9.94 -12.66 14.54
N ALA A 44 -9.45 -13.66 13.81
CA ALA A 44 -9.37 -13.60 12.35
C ALA A 44 -10.76 -13.57 11.71
N GLU A 45 -11.71 -14.36 12.19
CA GLU A 45 -13.11 -14.35 11.74
C GLU A 45 -13.78 -12.99 12.00
N ILE A 46 -13.56 -12.39 13.18
CA ILE A 46 -14.07 -11.04 13.49
C ILE A 46 -13.48 -10.03 12.51
N SER A 47 -12.16 -10.01 12.31
CA SER A 47 -11.49 -9.04 11.46
C SER A 47 -11.86 -9.18 9.97
N LEU A 48 -12.12 -10.40 9.48
CA LEU A 48 -12.60 -10.63 8.11
C LEU A 48 -13.97 -9.99 7.85
N ASN A 49 -14.84 -10.06 8.84
CA ASN A 49 -16.22 -9.58 8.76
C ASN A 49 -16.36 -8.10 9.13
N ASP A 50 -15.34 -7.52 9.77
CA ASP A 50 -15.33 -6.11 10.13
C ASP A 50 -15.02 -5.22 8.90
N GLU A 51 -15.97 -4.35 8.56
CA GLU A 51 -15.85 -3.43 7.43
C GLU A 51 -14.73 -2.39 7.61
N ILE A 52 -14.27 -2.16 8.84
CA ILE A 52 -13.21 -1.19 9.14
C ILE A 52 -11.83 -1.83 9.00
N SER A 53 -11.59 -2.99 9.62
CA SER A 53 -10.26 -3.63 9.61
C SER A 53 -9.96 -4.46 8.36
N SER A 54 -10.96 -5.10 7.75
CA SER A 54 -10.79 -5.96 6.57
C SER A 54 -10.16 -5.25 5.36
N PRO A 55 -10.51 -3.99 5.00
CA PRO A 55 -9.91 -3.28 3.86
C PRO A 55 -8.54 -2.63 4.15
N ILE A 56 -8.01 -2.70 5.37
CA ILE A 56 -6.74 -2.05 5.71
C ILE A 56 -5.59 -2.70 4.93
N VAL A 57 -4.68 -1.88 4.39
CA VAL A 57 -3.44 -2.34 3.78
C VAL A 57 -2.43 -2.66 4.88
N THR A 58 -1.86 -3.86 4.82
CA THR A 58 -0.91 -4.40 5.79
C THR A 58 0.26 -5.07 5.07
N LEU A 59 1.31 -5.45 5.81
CA LEU A 59 2.29 -6.44 5.35
C LEU A 59 1.75 -7.85 5.48
N ALA A 60 2.16 -8.72 4.58
CA ALA A 60 1.93 -10.16 4.70
C ALA A 60 2.75 -10.77 5.84
N ASP A 61 2.26 -11.90 6.38
CA ASP A 61 3.00 -12.67 7.38
C ASP A 61 4.25 -13.37 6.80
N HIS A 62 4.25 -13.61 5.49
CA HIS A 62 5.27 -14.37 4.76
C HIS A 62 5.57 -13.75 3.39
N ASP A 63 6.76 -14.00 2.86
CA ASP A 63 7.28 -13.47 1.60
C ASP A 63 6.69 -14.15 0.35
N ASP A 64 6.11 -15.35 0.52
CA ASP A 64 5.43 -16.11 -0.53
C ASP A 64 3.95 -15.72 -0.73
N ALA A 65 3.44 -14.80 0.08
CA ALA A 65 2.08 -14.29 -0.05
C ALA A 65 1.86 -13.57 -1.39
N GLU A 66 0.67 -13.73 -1.97
CA GLU A 66 0.31 -13.05 -3.21
C GLU A 66 0.26 -11.52 -3.01
N PRO A 67 1.14 -10.73 -3.65
CA PRO A 67 1.19 -9.29 -3.42
C PRO A 67 -0.02 -8.55 -3.97
N LEU A 68 -0.39 -7.45 -3.32
CA LEU A 68 -1.41 -6.54 -3.81
C LEU A 68 -0.94 -5.90 -5.14
N LEU A 69 -1.61 -6.24 -6.23
CA LEU A 69 -1.45 -5.62 -7.53
C LEU A 69 -2.21 -4.30 -7.53
N LEU A 70 -1.50 -3.22 -7.80
CA LEU A 70 -2.03 -1.86 -7.88
C LEU A 70 -1.90 -1.34 -9.30
N GLU A 71 -2.94 -0.69 -9.79
CA GLU A 71 -2.90 0.14 -10.99
C GLU A 71 -2.68 1.59 -10.56
N PHE A 72 -1.60 2.17 -11.04
CA PHE A 72 -1.22 3.55 -10.83
C PHE A 72 -1.79 4.37 -11.99
N VAL A 73 -2.91 5.05 -11.74
CA VAL A 73 -3.57 5.91 -12.71
C VAL A 73 -3.06 7.34 -12.50
N PRO A 74 -2.31 7.90 -13.46
CA PRO A 74 -1.82 9.25 -13.32
C PRO A 74 -2.97 10.25 -13.41
N ASP A 75 -2.91 11.28 -12.58
CA ASP A 75 -3.75 12.47 -12.65
C ASP A 75 -2.90 13.63 -13.23
N TYR A 76 -2.62 14.67 -12.43
CA TYR A 76 -1.82 15.82 -12.83
C TYR A 76 -0.56 15.94 -11.96
N GLN A 77 0.53 16.45 -12.54
CA GLN A 77 1.78 16.77 -11.81
C GLN A 77 2.42 15.60 -11.04
N GLY A 78 2.41 14.38 -11.59
CA GLY A 78 3.06 13.22 -10.96
C GLY A 78 2.29 12.59 -9.80
N ARG A 79 1.00 12.92 -9.69
CA ARG A 79 0.06 12.30 -8.75
C ARG A 79 -0.56 11.06 -9.35
N TYR A 80 -0.78 10.05 -8.52
CA TYR A 80 -1.39 8.80 -8.91
C TYR A 80 -2.55 8.47 -7.98
N ALA A 81 -3.67 8.09 -8.58
CA ALA A 81 -4.67 7.26 -7.94
C ALA A 81 -4.22 5.80 -7.99
N LEU A 82 -4.32 5.07 -6.88
CA LEU A 82 -3.88 3.67 -6.79
C LEU A 82 -5.11 2.77 -6.67
N ASN A 83 -5.44 2.03 -7.73
CA ASN A 83 -6.58 1.12 -7.75
C ASN A 83 -6.11 -0.32 -7.49
N VAL A 84 -6.83 -1.05 -6.63
CA VAL A 84 -6.60 -2.47 -6.39
C VAL A 84 -7.00 -3.28 -7.62
N LYS A 85 -6.08 -4.09 -8.15
CA LYS A 85 -6.30 -5.01 -9.26
C LYS A 85 -6.12 -6.48 -8.89
N THR A 86 -5.69 -6.78 -7.66
CA THR A 86 -5.77 -8.16 -7.14
C THR A 86 -7.23 -8.61 -7.14
N ALA A 87 -7.48 -9.80 -7.68
CA ALA A 87 -8.82 -10.38 -7.69
C ALA A 87 -9.32 -10.62 -6.27
N GLY A 88 -10.59 -10.31 -6.01
CA GLY A 88 -11.20 -10.51 -4.70
C GLY A 88 -12.20 -9.42 -4.32
N ARG A 89 -12.55 -9.37 -3.02
CA ARG A 89 -13.60 -8.50 -2.46
C ARG A 89 -13.41 -7.01 -2.77
N TYR A 90 -12.16 -6.57 -2.89
CA TYR A 90 -11.78 -5.16 -3.03
C TYR A 90 -11.27 -4.78 -4.43
N PHE A 91 -11.51 -5.64 -5.43
CA PHE A 91 -11.12 -5.36 -6.82
C PHE A 91 -11.72 -4.03 -7.32
N ASN A 92 -10.89 -3.22 -8.00
CA ASN A 92 -11.17 -1.85 -8.46
C ASN A 92 -11.47 -0.82 -7.36
N TRP A 93 -11.26 -1.13 -6.08
CA TRP A 93 -11.33 -0.12 -5.02
C TRP A 93 -10.04 0.69 -5.02
N GLN A 94 -10.12 1.95 -4.58
CA GLN A 94 -8.99 2.86 -4.59
C GLN A 94 -8.35 2.94 -3.21
N LEU A 95 -7.02 3.01 -3.14
CA LEU A 95 -6.34 3.25 -1.87
C LEU A 95 -6.68 4.63 -1.33
N ARG A 96 -6.90 4.70 -0.02
CA ARG A 96 -7.29 5.90 0.71
C ARG A 96 -6.57 5.95 2.04
N LEU A 97 -6.14 7.14 2.45
CA LEU A 97 -5.82 7.41 3.84
C LEU A 97 -7.08 7.82 4.59
N ASP A 98 -7.52 6.96 5.48
CA ASP A 98 -8.72 7.20 6.26
C ASP A 98 -8.54 8.37 7.23
N GLN A 99 -9.52 9.28 7.28
CA GLN A 99 -9.40 10.48 8.11
C GLN A 99 -9.47 10.19 9.60
N SER A 100 -10.29 9.21 9.99
CA SER A 100 -10.57 8.88 11.38
C SER A 100 -9.48 7.97 11.94
N THR A 101 -9.22 6.86 11.24
CA THR A 101 -8.31 5.83 11.73
C THR A 101 -6.86 6.04 11.28
N ARG A 102 -6.62 6.96 10.32
CA ARG A 102 -5.29 7.28 9.77
C ARG A 102 -4.66 6.15 8.96
N HIS A 103 -5.32 5.00 8.82
CA HIS A 103 -4.83 3.85 8.06
C HIS A 103 -4.91 4.07 6.55
N LEU A 104 -3.94 3.51 5.83
CA LEU A 104 -4.06 3.23 4.41
C LEU A 104 -5.00 2.02 4.24
N LEU A 105 -6.08 2.19 3.48
CA LEU A 105 -7.08 1.16 3.23
C LEU A 105 -7.61 1.20 1.80
N ALA A 106 -8.24 0.12 1.34
CA ALA A 106 -9.01 0.12 0.11
C ALA A 106 -10.41 0.70 0.36
N ALA A 107 -10.81 1.71 -0.43
CA ALA A 107 -12.12 2.36 -0.35
C ALA A 107 -12.86 2.30 -1.69
N LYS A 108 -14.16 2.01 -1.65
CA LYS A 108 -15.02 1.98 -2.84
C LYS A 108 -15.17 3.36 -3.49
N SER A 109 -15.03 4.43 -2.71
CA SER A 109 -15.15 5.82 -3.16
C SER A 109 -14.31 6.76 -2.31
N GLY A 110 -13.92 7.89 -2.90
CA GLY A 110 -13.17 8.95 -2.23
C GLY A 110 -11.74 8.52 -1.87
N GLY A 111 -11.06 7.84 -2.78
CA GLY A 111 -9.66 7.47 -2.56
C GLY A 111 -8.72 8.68 -2.59
N SER A 112 -7.46 8.41 -2.30
CA SER A 112 -6.42 9.42 -2.13
C SER A 112 -5.46 9.42 -3.30
N TYR A 113 -4.81 10.56 -3.51
CA TYR A 113 -3.73 10.73 -4.46
C TYR A 113 -2.38 10.63 -3.76
N PHE A 114 -1.46 9.95 -4.44
CA PHE A 114 -0.12 9.73 -3.97
C PHE A 114 0.90 10.21 -5.00
N GLU A 115 1.96 10.85 -4.51
CA GLU A 115 3.16 11.11 -5.29
C GLU A 115 4.21 10.06 -4.93
N LEU A 116 4.96 9.60 -5.93
CA LEU A 116 6.07 8.68 -5.75
C LEU A 116 7.36 9.48 -5.61
N GLU A 117 8.15 9.20 -4.58
CA GLU A 117 9.43 9.86 -4.36
C GLU A 117 10.57 8.84 -4.31
N THR A 118 11.59 9.03 -5.13
CA THR A 118 12.81 8.20 -5.16
C THR A 118 13.99 8.97 -4.57
N TYR A 119 15.18 8.37 -4.56
CA TYR A 119 16.42 9.07 -4.24
C TYR A 119 16.71 10.27 -5.17
N ALA A 120 16.16 10.26 -6.40
CA ALA A 120 16.29 11.36 -7.35
C ALA A 120 15.22 12.46 -7.16
N GLY A 121 14.32 12.30 -6.18
CA GLY A 121 13.21 13.20 -5.88
C GLY A 121 11.86 12.67 -6.34
N LYS A 122 10.86 13.56 -6.35
CA LYS A 122 9.48 13.24 -6.74
C LYS A 122 9.38 12.96 -8.24
N LEU A 123 8.77 11.84 -8.57
CA LEU A 123 8.52 11.42 -9.94
C LEU A 123 7.40 12.26 -10.55
N LYS A 124 7.57 12.69 -11.80
CA LYS A 124 6.52 13.38 -12.56
C LYS A 124 5.73 12.42 -13.44
N SER A 125 6.33 11.28 -13.79
CA SER A 125 5.79 10.28 -14.70
C SER A 125 6.41 8.91 -14.45
N PHE A 126 5.78 7.87 -15.02
CA PHE A 126 6.33 6.51 -14.99
C PHE A 126 7.72 6.42 -15.66
N GLY A 127 7.95 7.17 -16.73
CA GLY A 127 9.22 7.19 -17.45
C GLY A 127 10.39 7.76 -16.64
N ASP A 128 10.10 8.45 -15.53
CA ASP A 128 11.13 8.98 -14.62
C ASP A 128 11.63 7.95 -13.60
N LEU A 129 11.09 6.71 -13.61
CA LEU A 129 11.59 5.65 -12.74
C LEU A 129 13.05 5.32 -13.12
N PRO A 130 14.01 5.42 -12.18
CA PRO A 130 15.42 5.20 -12.49
C PRO A 130 15.78 3.73 -12.74
N SER A 131 14.98 2.81 -12.22
CA SER A 131 15.17 1.36 -12.35
C SER A 131 13.85 0.62 -12.09
N ASN A 132 13.85 -0.69 -12.34
CA ASN A 132 12.79 -1.61 -11.90
C ASN A 132 13.44 -2.93 -11.44
N PRO A 133 13.31 -3.33 -10.17
CA PRO A 133 12.58 -2.64 -9.08
C PRO A 133 13.26 -1.33 -8.63
N VAL A 134 12.55 -0.52 -7.86
CA VAL A 134 13.06 0.76 -7.32
C VAL A 134 12.50 1.06 -5.93
N SER A 135 13.33 1.69 -5.09
CA SER A 135 12.92 2.20 -3.79
C SER A 135 12.13 3.51 -3.94
N VAL A 136 10.91 3.55 -3.39
CA VAL A 136 10.00 4.69 -3.43
C VAL A 136 9.39 4.97 -2.05
N ALA A 137 9.17 6.23 -1.72
CA ALA A 137 8.23 6.62 -0.67
C ALA A 137 6.88 6.99 -1.30
N LEU A 138 5.79 6.57 -0.66
CA LEU A 138 4.45 7.09 -0.97
C LEU A 138 4.22 8.37 -0.17
N PHE A 139 4.01 9.47 -0.88
CA PHE A 139 3.68 10.77 -0.30
C PHE A 139 2.20 11.07 -0.54
N SER A 140 1.41 11.20 0.53
CA SER A 140 0.00 11.60 0.38
C SER A 140 -0.09 13.07 0.01
N VAL A 141 -0.83 13.36 -1.06
CA VAL A 141 -1.08 14.72 -1.54
C VAL A 141 -1.92 15.49 -0.53
N GLU A 142 -2.97 14.86 -0.01
CA GLU A 142 -3.93 15.48 0.90
C GLU A 142 -3.31 15.77 2.27
N LYS A 143 -2.51 14.83 2.79
CA LYS A 143 -1.89 14.92 4.10
C LYS A 143 -0.53 15.61 4.09
N LYS A 144 0.06 15.76 2.90
CA LYS A 144 1.38 16.36 2.67
C LYS A 144 2.49 15.67 3.47
N MET A 145 2.41 14.35 3.57
CA MET A 145 3.35 13.55 4.34
C MET A 145 3.55 12.17 3.77
N ARG A 146 4.72 11.60 4.06
CA ARG A 146 5.02 10.20 3.78
C ARG A 146 4.30 9.29 4.76
N LEU A 147 4.13 8.04 4.38
CA LEU A 147 3.57 7.01 5.24
C LEU A 147 4.59 6.56 6.30
N PHE A 148 4.06 6.05 7.41
CA PHE A 148 4.80 5.45 8.51
C PHE A 148 4.29 4.03 8.74
N GLN A 149 5.19 3.14 9.13
CA GLN A 149 4.86 1.78 9.50
C GLN A 149 4.48 1.71 10.98
N HIS A 150 3.44 0.94 11.31
CA HIS A 150 3.01 0.69 12.68
C HIS A 150 2.71 -0.79 12.88
N GLU A 151 3.50 -1.45 13.74
CA GLU A 151 3.29 -2.83 14.15
C GLU A 151 2.39 -2.90 15.39
N THR A 152 1.37 -3.75 15.36
CA THR A 152 0.49 -4.03 16.49
C THR A 152 1.03 -5.16 17.35
N LYS A 153 0.46 -5.31 18.56
CA LYS A 153 0.85 -6.39 19.49
C LYS A 153 0.58 -7.80 18.92
N GLU A 154 -0.34 -7.89 17.97
CA GLU A 154 -0.76 -9.11 17.30
C GLU A 154 0.10 -9.42 16.05
N GLY A 155 1.17 -8.65 15.82
CA GLY A 155 2.11 -8.84 14.72
C GLY A 155 1.58 -8.41 13.36
N LEU A 156 0.57 -7.52 13.33
CA LEU A 156 0.10 -6.91 12.09
C LEU A 156 0.80 -5.57 11.88
N THR A 157 1.17 -5.29 10.64
CA THR A 157 1.92 -4.08 10.30
C THR A 157 1.14 -3.24 9.32
N TYR A 158 0.62 -2.11 9.80
CA TYR A 158 -0.17 -1.17 9.01
C TYR A 158 0.60 0.07 8.61
N PHE A 159 0.03 0.84 7.68
CA PHE A 159 0.59 2.10 7.21
C PHE A 159 -0.30 3.28 7.60
N LEU A 160 0.32 4.31 8.17
CA LEU A 160 -0.35 5.50 8.70
C LEU A 160 0.22 6.78 8.08
N ASP A 161 -0.60 7.83 7.98
CA ASP A 161 -0.13 9.20 7.71
C ASP A 161 0.26 9.95 9.00
N LYS A 162 0.61 9.25 10.08
CA LYS A 162 1.18 9.86 11.27
C LYS A 162 2.21 8.91 11.87
N ASN A 163 3.30 9.49 12.36
CA ASN A 163 4.23 8.76 13.20
C ASN A 163 3.50 8.19 14.45
N PRO A 164 3.46 6.86 14.63
CA PRO A 164 2.82 6.24 15.80
C PRO A 164 3.61 6.43 17.11
N ASN A 165 4.90 6.78 17.02
CA ASN A 165 5.81 6.93 18.16
C ASN A 165 5.96 8.39 18.64
N ASP A 166 5.00 9.25 18.32
CA ASP A 166 5.01 10.69 18.65
C ASP A 166 4.59 10.95 20.12
N THR A 167 5.13 10.18 21.07
CA THR A 167 4.76 10.19 22.51
C THR A 167 5.71 11.02 23.38
N GLY A 168 6.44 11.98 22.80
CA GLY A 168 7.21 12.98 23.56
C GLY A 168 8.43 12.46 24.33
N HIS A 169 8.70 11.14 24.29
CA HIS A 169 9.90 10.52 24.85
C HIS A 169 10.77 9.99 23.70
N ASN A 170 11.76 10.78 23.28
CA ASN A 170 12.71 10.45 22.23
C ASN A 170 13.49 9.15 22.52
N ALA A 171 13.47 8.21 21.58
CA ALA A 171 14.55 7.21 21.44
C ALA A 171 14.73 6.65 20.01
N TYR A 172 13.72 6.66 19.16
CA TYR A 172 13.86 6.22 17.77
C TYR A 172 13.23 7.26 16.85
N ASN A 173 14.06 7.92 16.03
CA ASN A 173 13.61 8.82 14.97
C ASN A 173 12.83 7.95 13.97
N PRO A 174 11.49 8.01 13.94
CA PRO A 174 10.71 7.09 13.13
C PRO A 174 10.86 7.53 11.68
N SER A 175 11.51 6.69 10.90
CA SER A 175 11.70 6.94 9.48
C SER A 175 10.40 6.63 8.76
N SER A 176 10.03 7.48 7.79
CA SER A 176 8.96 7.15 6.85
C SER A 176 9.27 5.83 6.18
N VAL A 177 8.26 5.01 5.92
CA VAL A 177 8.46 3.74 5.23
C VAL A 177 9.01 3.97 3.82
N SER A 178 9.99 3.15 3.44
CA SER A 178 10.50 3.07 2.08
C SER A 178 10.00 1.76 1.47
N PHE A 179 9.20 1.88 0.41
CA PHE A 179 8.70 0.72 -0.32
C PHE A 179 9.64 0.35 -1.46
N VAL A 180 9.68 -0.92 -1.81
CA VAL A 180 10.20 -1.36 -3.10
C VAL A 180 9.02 -1.48 -4.06
N LEU A 181 9.02 -0.69 -5.12
CA LEU A 181 8.08 -0.79 -6.23
C LEU A 181 8.66 -1.72 -7.29
N ARG A 182 7.94 -2.79 -7.59
CA ARG A 182 8.16 -3.61 -8.79
C ARG A 182 7.05 -3.31 -9.78
N SER A 183 7.38 -2.58 -10.84
CA SER A 183 6.40 -2.22 -11.87
C SER A 183 6.30 -3.29 -12.94
N ASN A 184 5.08 -3.51 -13.42
CA ASN A 184 4.77 -4.32 -14.59
C ASN A 184 4.26 -3.35 -15.65
N PRO A 185 5.08 -3.00 -16.67
CA PRO A 185 4.61 -2.14 -17.74
C PRO A 185 3.42 -2.83 -18.41
N SER A 186 2.29 -2.12 -18.49
CA SER A 186 1.12 -2.58 -19.23
C SER A 186 1.55 -2.84 -20.68
N LEU A 187 1.33 -4.06 -21.20
CA LEU A 187 1.66 -4.42 -22.60
C LEU A 187 0.98 -3.53 -23.66
N LEU A 188 0.02 -2.70 -23.24
CA LEU A 188 -0.69 -1.73 -24.08
C LEU A 188 0.13 -0.48 -24.45
N SER A 189 1.33 -0.28 -23.89
CA SER A 189 2.23 0.82 -24.27
C SER A 189 3.25 0.45 -25.35
N ALA A 190 3.30 -0.83 -25.77
CA ALA A 190 4.25 -1.32 -26.77
C ALA A 190 3.73 -1.22 -28.22
N VAL A 191 2.56 -0.60 -28.43
CA VAL A 191 1.96 -0.41 -29.76
C VAL A 191 1.54 1.06 -29.92
N ALA A 192 2.52 1.93 -30.10
CA ALA A 192 2.34 3.27 -30.65
C ALA A 192 3.55 3.63 -31.51
#